data_AF-D8SQ18-F1
#
_entry.id   AF-D8SQ18-F1
#
_cell.length_a   1.000
_cell.length_b   1.000
_cell.length_c   1.000
_cell.angle_alpha   90.00
_cell.angle_beta   90.00
_cell.angle_gamma   90.00
#
_symmetry.space_group_name_H-M   'P 1'
#
loop_
_entity.id
_entity.type
_entity.pdbx_description
1 polymer ?
#
loop_
_entity_poly.entity_id
_entity_poly.type
_entity_poly.pdbx_seq_one_letter_code
_entity_poly.pdbx_strand_id
1 'polypeptide(L)'
;IENGNLRYLPMEFINNDHSHLDKVDMFSLGVTFHELTRCSPPPASGRQYQAIHQGKLTLLPGFSLAFQSFIKSLMHPAAKNRPSAAQALKNALFKKSIRNC
;
A
#
# COMPACT_ATOMS: atom_id res chain seq x y z
N ILE A 1 -18.34 15.15 -4.47
CA ILE A 1 -17.40 14.07 -4.06
C ILE A 1 -16.02 14.71 -4.10
N GLU A 2 -15.40 14.86 -2.94
CA GLU A 2 -14.11 15.51 -2.80
C GLU A 2 -13.04 14.55 -3.33
N ASN A 3 -12.39 14.92 -4.44
CA ASN A 3 -11.48 14.08 -5.20
C ASN A 3 -10.26 13.68 -4.34
N GLY A 4 -10.35 12.53 -3.68
CA GLY A 4 -9.18 11.82 -3.19
C GLY A 4 -8.14 11.77 -4.31
N ASN A 5 -6.89 12.13 -4.01
CA ASN A 5 -5.83 12.24 -5.00
C ASN A 5 -5.68 10.87 -5.69
N LEU A 6 -6.13 10.74 -6.94
CA LEU A 6 -6.37 9.46 -7.65
C LEU A 6 -5.17 8.49 -7.65
N ARG A 7 -3.98 9.02 -7.36
CA ARG A 7 -2.70 8.28 -7.26
C ARG A 7 -2.66 7.34 -6.06
N TYR A 8 -3.50 7.58 -5.05
CA TYR A 8 -3.58 6.79 -3.82
C TYR A 8 -4.78 5.85 -3.83
N LEU A 9 -5.67 5.94 -4.83
CA LEU A 9 -6.86 5.10 -4.90
C LEU A 9 -6.58 3.85 -5.74
N PRO A 10 -7.09 2.67 -5.31
CA PRO A 10 -6.94 1.44 -6.08
C PRO A 10 -7.90 1.40 -7.29
N MET A 11 -7.59 0.57 -8.28
CA MET A 11 -8.35 0.53 -9.55
C MET A 11 -9.81 0.13 -9.36
N GLU A 12 -10.13 -0.78 -8.44
CA GLU A 12 -11.52 -1.19 -8.20
C GLU A 12 -12.37 0.00 -7.72
N PHE A 13 -11.83 0.85 -6.85
CA PHE A 13 -12.54 2.04 -6.37
C PHE A 13 -12.73 3.07 -7.49
N ILE A 14 -11.70 3.28 -8.32
CA ILE A 14 -11.78 4.16 -9.50
C ILE A 14 -12.83 3.66 -10.49
N ASN A 15 -13.01 2.35 -10.59
CA ASN A 15 -14.01 1.71 -11.45
C ASN A 15 -15.40 1.60 -10.79
N ASN A 16 -15.64 2.27 -9.66
CA ASN A 16 -16.89 2.25 -8.88
C ASN A 16 -17.26 0.88 -8.29
N ASP A 17 -16.29 -0.01 -8.07
CA ASP A 17 -16.46 -1.22 -7.26
C ASP A 17 -16.17 -0.89 -5.79
N HIS A 18 -17.24 -0.84 -5.00
CA HIS A 18 -17.21 -0.52 -3.57
C HIS A 18 -17.37 -1.75 -2.68
N SER A 19 -17.11 -2.96 -3.20
CA SER A 19 -17.27 -4.22 -2.45
C SER A 19 -16.35 -4.34 -1.22
N HIS A 20 -15.21 -3.64 -1.20
CA HIS A 20 -14.19 -3.75 -0.15
C HIS A 20 -13.64 -2.37 0.26
N LEU A 21 -14.52 -1.46 0.71
CA LEU A 21 -14.14 -0.08 1.05
C LEU A 21 -13.06 0.00 2.14
N ASP A 22 -13.06 -0.90 3.13
CA ASP A 22 -12.02 -0.95 4.17
C ASP A 22 -10.62 -1.22 3.58
N LYS A 23 -10.54 -1.92 2.44
CA LYS A 23 -9.29 -2.25 1.76
C LYS A 23 -8.78 -1.14 0.86
N VAL A 24 -9.58 -0.10 0.62
CA VAL A 24 -9.16 1.11 -0.09
C VAL A 24 -8.15 1.86 0.75
N ASP A 25 -8.44 2.05 2.04
CA ASP A 25 -7.52 2.71 2.98
C ASP A 25 -6.19 1.96 3.12
N MET A 26 -6.25 0.62 3.08
CA MET A 26 -5.03 -0.20 3.15
C MET A 26 -4.14 -0.03 1.91
N PHE A 27 -4.73 0.12 0.73
CA PHE A 27 -3.98 0.44 -0.49
C PHE A 27 -3.38 1.85 -0.41
N SER A 28 -4.17 2.84 0.00
CA SER A 28 -3.71 4.22 0.20
C SER A 28 -2.51 4.29 1.15
N LEU A 29 -2.57 3.56 2.28
CA LEU A 29 -1.47 3.44 3.23
C LEU A 29 -0.22 2.83 2.60
N GLY A 30 -0.38 1.80 1.78
CA GLY A 30 0.71 1.20 1.02
C GLY A 30 1.39 2.20 0.07
N VAL A 31 0.59 2.98 -0.67
CA VAL A 31 1.10 4.04 -1.56
C VAL A 31 1.88 5.09 -0.75
N THR A 32 1.36 5.51 0.40
CA THR A 32 2.05 6.45 1.30
C THR A 32 3.40 5.91 1.77
N PHE A 33 3.48 4.65 2.22
CA PHE A 33 4.79 4.07 2.59
C PHE A 33 5.74 4.00 1.39
N HIS A 34 5.24 3.60 0.22
CA HIS A 34 6.05 3.55 -1.00
C HIS A 34 6.58 4.93 -1.40
N GLU A 35 5.76 5.99 -1.33
CA GLU A 35 6.19 7.37 -1.53
C GLU A 35 7.30 7.77 -0.56
N LEU A 36 7.11 7.51 0.74
CA LEU A 36 8.11 7.81 1.78
C LEU A 36 9.43 7.07 1.53
N THR A 37 9.39 5.81 1.10
CA THR A 37 10.62 5.06 0.79
C THR A 37 11.41 5.59 -0.41
N ARG A 38 10.73 6.26 -1.35
CA ARG A 38 11.36 6.81 -2.55
C ARG A 38 11.63 8.31 -2.44
N CYS A 39 11.17 8.97 -1.38
CA CYS A 39 11.18 10.42 -1.22
C CYS A 39 10.63 11.15 -2.46
N SER A 40 9.62 10.56 -3.11
CA SER A 40 9.10 11.01 -4.40
C SER A 40 7.63 10.62 -4.57
N PRO A 41 6.77 11.53 -5.06
CA PRO A 41 5.34 11.28 -5.16
C PRO A 41 5.02 10.10 -6.09
N PRO A 42 3.89 9.42 -5.86
CA PRO A 42 3.44 8.37 -6.76
C PRO A 42 3.16 8.96 -8.16
N PRO A 43 3.46 8.20 -9.23
CA PRO A 43 3.18 8.64 -10.60
C PRO A 43 1.68 8.93 -10.76
N ALA A 44 1.34 9.97 -11.49
CA ALA A 44 -0.05 10.35 -11.72
C ALA A 44 -0.71 9.58 -12.88
N SER A 45 0.09 9.04 -13.81
CA SER A 45 -0.38 8.33 -15.00
C SER A 45 0.74 7.48 -15.64
N GLY A 46 0.41 6.80 -16.74
CA GLY A 46 1.37 6.06 -17.56
C GLY A 46 1.78 4.69 -17.02
N ARG A 47 2.88 4.14 -17.57
CA ARG A 47 3.31 2.75 -17.32
C ARG A 47 3.66 2.48 -15.86
N GLN A 48 4.30 3.43 -15.18
CA GLN A 48 4.66 3.27 -13.76
C GLN A 48 3.42 3.27 -12.86
N TYR A 49 2.45 4.14 -13.15
CA TYR A 49 1.15 4.13 -12.45
C TYR A 49 0.45 2.78 -12.62
N GLN A 50 0.37 2.25 -13.84
CA GLN A 50 -0.21 0.93 -14.10
C GLN A 50 0.56 -0.20 -13.41
N ALA A 51 1.90 -0.15 -13.39
CA ALA A 51 2.72 -1.16 -12.73
C ALA A 51 2.43 -1.24 -11.22
N ILE A 52 2.30 -0.09 -10.55
CA ILE A 52 1.94 0.00 -9.13
C ILE A 52 0.59 -0.68 -8.89
N HIS A 53 -0.42 -0.36 -9.69
CA HIS A 53 -1.77 -0.94 -9.57
C HIS A 53 -1.83 -2.43 -9.93
N GLN A 54 -0.86 -2.94 -10.69
CA GLN A 54 -0.67 -4.36 -10.98
C GLN A 54 0.16 -5.09 -9.91
N GLY A 55 0.55 -4.43 -8.82
CA GLY A 55 1.37 -5.01 -7.76
C GLY A 55 2.84 -5.17 -8.13
N LYS A 56 3.28 -4.58 -9.25
CA LYS A 56 4.66 -4.64 -9.76
C LYS A 56 5.49 -3.53 -9.14
N LEU A 57 5.70 -3.61 -7.83
CA LEU A 57 6.58 -2.68 -7.11
C LEU A 57 8.05 -3.08 -7.33
N THR A 58 8.85 -2.12 -7.79
CA THR A 58 10.30 -2.24 -7.85
C THR A 58 10.87 -2.46 -6.44
N LEU A 59 12.01 -3.16 -6.35
CA LEU A 59 12.72 -3.26 -5.09
C LEU A 59 13.08 -1.86 -4.57
N LEU A 60 13.06 -1.70 -3.25
CA LEU A 60 13.37 -0.47 -2.54
C LEU A 60 14.71 -0.66 -1.83
N PRO A 61 15.84 -0.27 -2.47
CA PRO A 61 17.17 -0.41 -1.87
C PRO A 61 17.23 0.31 -0.52
N GLY A 62 17.97 -0.25 0.43
CA GLY A 62 18.10 0.33 1.77
C GLY A 62 16.99 -0.03 2.75
N PHE A 63 15.92 -0.71 2.31
CA PHE A 63 14.85 -1.21 3.17
C PHE A 63 14.86 -2.75 3.28
N SER A 64 14.49 -3.27 4.44
CA SER A 64 14.44 -4.72 4.67
C SER A 64 13.40 -5.40 3.76
N LEU A 65 13.68 -6.63 3.35
CA LEU A 65 12.75 -7.42 2.52
C LEU A 65 11.39 -7.62 3.22
N ALA A 66 11.39 -7.71 4.56
CA ALA A 66 10.15 -7.81 5.35
C ALA A 66 9.29 -6.55 5.21
N PHE A 67 9.88 -5.36 5.28
CA PHE A 67 9.16 -4.10 5.09
C PHE A 67 8.65 -3.93 3.65
N GLN A 68 9.49 -4.26 2.66
CA GLN A 68 9.08 -4.25 1.25
C GLN A 68 7.93 -5.21 0.97
N SER A 69 7.97 -6.41 1.56
CA SER A 69 6.89 -7.41 1.43
C SER A 69 5.61 -6.94 2.11
N PHE A 70 5.72 -6.24 3.23
CA PHE A 70 4.57 -5.63 3.89
C PHE A 70 3.91 -4.56 3.01
N ILE A 71 4.67 -3.62 2.44
CA ILE A 71 4.14 -2.62 1.49
C ILE A 71 3.45 -3.32 0.31
N LYS A 72 4.08 -4.36 -0.28
CA LYS A 72 3.48 -5.15 -1.36
C LYS A 72 2.14 -5.79 -0.95
N SER A 73 2.03 -6.29 0.28
CA SER A 73 0.78 -6.88 0.77
C SER A 73 -0.34 -5.86 0.92
N LEU A 74 -0.02 -4.63 1.35
CA LEU A 74 -0.97 -3.51 1.44
C LEU A 74 -1.48 -3.10 0.05
N MET A 75 -0.58 -3.11 -0.94
CA MET A 75 -0.86 -2.67 -2.31
C MET A 75 -1.26 -3.83 -3.25
N HIS A 76 -1.74 -4.96 -2.70
CA HIS A 76 -2.11 -6.10 -3.52
C HIS A 76 -3.25 -5.72 -4.50
N PRO A 77 -3.17 -6.08 -5.81
CA PRO A 77 -4.19 -5.69 -6.79
C PRO A 77 -5.60 -6.13 -6.42
N ALA A 78 -5.76 -7.39 -6.01
CA ALA A 78 -7.02 -7.89 -5.48
C ALA A 78 -7.26 -7.40 -4.05
N ALA A 79 -8.32 -6.62 -3.82
CA ALA A 79 -8.68 -6.05 -2.52
C ALA A 79 -8.78 -7.10 -1.40
N LYS A 80 -9.40 -8.26 -1.69
CA LYS A 80 -9.55 -9.38 -0.75
C LYS A 80 -8.24 -9.94 -0.20
N ASN A 81 -7.12 -9.76 -0.90
CA ASN A 81 -5.81 -10.23 -0.49
C ASN A 81 -5.03 -9.19 0.33
N ARG A 82 -5.53 -7.95 0.40
CA ARG A 82 -4.95 -6.93 1.28
C ARG A 82 -5.28 -7.27 2.74
N PRO A 83 -4.35 -7.14 3.68
CA PRO A 83 -4.66 -7.33 5.09
C PRO A 83 -5.63 -6.24 5.56
N SER A 84 -6.48 -6.52 6.54
CA SER A 84 -7.20 -5.46 7.28
C SER A 84 -6.22 -4.69 8.17
N ALA A 85 -6.63 -3.52 8.69
CA ALA A 85 -5.82 -2.77 9.63
C ALA A 85 -5.39 -3.60 10.85
N ALA A 86 -6.33 -4.40 11.40
CA ALA A 86 -6.05 -5.30 12.51
C ALA A 86 -5.06 -6.43 12.15
N GLN A 87 -5.11 -6.95 10.92
CA GLN A 87 -4.14 -7.93 10.43
C GLN A 87 -2.77 -7.30 10.18
N ALA A 88 -2.73 -6.08 9.64
CA ALA A 88 -1.50 -5.34 9.39
C ALA A 88 -0.72 -5.07 10.68
N LEU A 89 -1.41 -4.70 11.77
CA LEU A 89 -0.79 -4.48 13.08
C LEU A 89 -0.19 -5.74 13.71
N LYS A 90 -0.64 -6.94 13.32
CA LYS A 90 -0.05 -8.22 13.78
C LYS A 90 1.27 -8.55 13.09
N ASN A 91 1.68 -7.77 12.08
CA ASN A 91 2.95 -7.99 11.39
C ASN A 91 4.14 -7.89 12.35
N ALA A 92 5.14 -8.74 12.17
CA ALA A 92 6.35 -8.77 13.00
C ALA A 92 7.09 -7.41 13.05
N LEU A 93 6.95 -6.58 12.02
CA LEU A 93 7.48 -5.22 11.97
C LEU A 93 7.00 -4.32 13.11
N PHE A 94 5.81 -4.59 13.66
CA PHE A 94 5.20 -3.79 14.72
C PHE A 94 5.22 -4.47 16.09
N LYS A 95 5.90 -5.62 16.23
CA LYS A 95 6.10 -6.23 17.55
C LYS A 95 6.90 -5.25 18.41
N LYS A 96 6.29 -4.77 19.51
CA LYS A 96 6.99 -3.96 20.51
C LYS A 96 8.26 -4.70 20.92
N SER A 97 9.41 -4.08 20.69
CA SER A 97 10.61 -4.44 21.45
C SER A 97 10.27 -4.11 22.90
N ILE A 98 10.08 -5.14 23.73
CA ILE A 98 10.07 -4.95 25.18
C ILE A 98 11.49 -4.51 25.52
N ARG A 99 11.72 -3.20 25.47
CA ARG A 99 12.86 -2.61 26.15
C ARG A 99 12.47 -2.62 27.62
N ASN A 100 12.96 -3.62 28.34
CA ASN A 100 13.02 -3.57 29.79
C ASN A 100 13.86 -2.33 30.13
N CYS A 101 13.20 -1.23 30.47
CA CYS A 101 13.81 -0.12 31.18
C CYS A 101 13.70 -0.41 32.67
#